data_AF-A0A4Q7AR24-F1
#
_entry.id   AF-A0A4Q7AR24-F1
#
_cell.length_a   1.000
_cell.length_b   1.000
_cell.length_c   1.000
_cell.angle_alpha   90.00
_cell.angle_beta   90.00
_cell.angle_gamma   90.00
#
_symmetry.space_group_name_H-M   'P 1'
#
loop_
_entity.id
_entity.type
_entity.pdbx_description
1 polymer ?
#
loop_
_entity_poly.entity_id
_entity_poly.type
_entity_poly.pdbx_seq_one_letter_code
_entity_poly.pdbx_strand_id
1 'polypeptide(L)'
;MKILYQLKIGDFAPSESSRSFTKEGYLKCVNVRLAKAPQVRQYYAYEFPSLEGFTADQIINVYTPADELFKPESVSSFSNVDTTDYHPPKNEINASNWKDYHIGYCENVRREGDYLVGDLLIKDKTSIDLIQSNERIEMSLGYAALLVLENGTAPDGMPYQAKFINFIGNHVALVKYGRCGGDCRIGDQNPTPQEENTMEVEVNGIRFDIGDNKPLLDALNIQKQQLENLKAAKLKVGDKQFSIGDELPAVQAVVDKLHTDKATLEQKVGDLEKNQMTPEKVEQAAGERATLIADAKALVPTVKTDGCTCEQIKRDVIAAKAGDALVGAVLGSVAVGDANLDQVDTVFRALSAVKGVQPSNPVGDALHIQQQQPTQVGDQNPNPDQSKPSSKKDAWKEKL
;
A
#
# COMPACT_ATOMS: atom_id res chain seq x y z
N MET A 1 7.88 64.81 -44.45
CA MET A 1 7.68 65.12 -43.02
C MET A 1 6.71 64.09 -42.46
N LYS A 2 7.18 63.08 -41.72
CA LYS A 2 6.29 62.06 -41.12
C LYS A 2 5.71 62.64 -39.83
N ILE A 3 4.42 62.94 -39.84
CA ILE A 3 3.68 63.32 -38.64
C ILE A 3 3.45 62.02 -37.86
N LEU A 4 4.21 61.82 -36.78
CA LEU A 4 3.95 60.76 -35.81
C LEU A 4 2.81 61.23 -34.91
N TYR A 5 1.64 60.61 -35.03
CA TYR A 5 0.58 60.75 -34.04
C TYR A 5 0.88 59.82 -32.87
N GLN A 6 1.37 60.37 -31.75
CA GLN A 6 1.26 59.70 -30.46
C GLN A 6 -0.19 59.87 -29.98
N LEU A 7 -1.05 58.92 -30.32
CA LEU A 7 -2.38 58.81 -29.75
C LEU A 7 -2.26 58.27 -28.33
N LYS A 8 -2.34 59.18 -27.35
CA LYS A 8 -2.64 58.83 -25.97
C LYS A 8 -4.16 58.69 -25.87
N ILE A 9 -4.69 57.48 -26.04
CA ILE A 9 -6.10 57.19 -25.79
C ILE A 9 -6.18 56.66 -24.36
N GLY A 10 -6.70 57.49 -23.45
CA GLY A 10 -6.91 57.15 -22.06
C GLY A 10 -6.75 58.31 -21.08
N ASP A 11 -7.25 59.50 -21.42
CA ASP A 11 -7.44 60.56 -20.42
C ASP A 11 -8.79 60.32 -19.72
N PHE A 12 -8.78 59.48 -18.68
CA PHE A 12 -9.72 59.63 -17.57
C PHE A 12 -9.09 60.65 -16.60
N ALA A 13 -9.72 61.82 -16.49
CA ALA A 13 -9.27 62.90 -15.60
C ALA A 13 -9.27 62.43 -14.12
N PRO A 14 -8.36 62.98 -13.30
CA PRO A 14 -7.91 62.37 -12.06
C PRO A 14 -8.85 62.69 -10.89
N SER A 15 -9.56 61.69 -10.39
CA SER A 15 -9.59 61.50 -8.94
C SER A 15 -8.28 60.80 -8.62
N GLU A 16 -7.35 61.42 -7.90
CA GLU A 16 -5.97 60.93 -7.71
C GLU A 16 -5.92 59.49 -7.23
N SER A 17 -5.92 58.56 -8.19
CA SER A 17 -5.64 57.16 -7.95
C SER A 17 -4.17 57.10 -7.57
N SER A 18 -3.86 56.33 -6.54
CA SER A 18 -2.47 56.00 -6.22
C SER A 18 -1.79 55.22 -7.35
N ARG A 19 -2.52 54.85 -8.40
CA ARG A 19 -2.12 53.89 -9.42
C ARG A 19 -1.82 54.61 -10.74
N SER A 20 -0.71 54.23 -11.36
CA SER A 20 -0.31 54.71 -12.69
C SER A 20 0.43 53.62 -13.44
N PHE A 21 0.42 53.68 -14.78
CA PHE A 21 1.12 52.70 -15.60
C PHE A 21 2.45 53.23 -16.13
N THR A 22 3.49 52.39 -16.13
CA THR A 22 4.71 52.65 -16.88
C THR A 22 4.50 52.42 -18.38
N LYS A 23 5.47 52.78 -19.22
CA LYS A 23 5.37 52.58 -20.69
C LYS A 23 5.31 51.09 -21.07
N GLU A 24 5.90 50.24 -20.24
CA GLU A 24 5.98 48.79 -20.38
C GLU A 24 4.70 48.09 -19.92
N GLY A 25 3.76 48.83 -19.30
CA GLY A 25 2.50 48.29 -18.78
C GLY A 25 2.58 47.81 -17.32
N TYR A 26 3.65 48.15 -16.58
CA TYR A 26 3.73 47.86 -15.15
C TYR A 26 2.87 48.84 -14.35
N LEU A 27 2.29 48.36 -13.25
CA LEU A 27 1.44 49.16 -12.37
C LEU A 27 2.27 49.72 -11.22
N LYS A 28 2.39 51.04 -11.16
CA LYS A 28 2.97 51.77 -10.04
C LYS A 28 1.87 52.21 -9.09
N CYS A 29 1.92 51.76 -7.85
CA CYS A 29 1.04 52.14 -6.76
C CYS A 29 1.82 52.97 -5.74
N VAL A 30 1.48 54.25 -5.55
CA VAL A 30 2.16 55.13 -4.60
C VAL A 30 1.42 55.22 -3.27
N ASN A 31 2.15 55.42 -2.17
CA ASN A 31 1.58 55.60 -0.83
C ASN A 31 0.69 54.42 -0.36
N VAL A 32 1.10 53.19 -0.68
CA VAL A 32 0.40 51.98 -0.25
C VAL A 32 0.64 51.75 1.23
N ARG A 33 -0.43 51.53 2.01
CA ARG A 33 -0.33 51.17 3.43
C ARG A 33 0.01 49.69 3.54
N LEU A 34 1.23 49.41 4.00
CA LEU A 34 1.80 48.06 4.06
C LEU A 34 1.50 47.37 5.39
N ALA A 35 1.57 48.12 6.50
CA ALA A 35 1.28 47.64 7.84
C ALA A 35 0.84 48.76 8.77
N LYS A 36 0.30 48.40 9.94
CA LYS A 36 -0.18 49.32 10.97
C LYS A 36 0.50 49.05 12.31
N ALA A 37 0.87 50.09 13.05
CA ALA A 37 1.30 49.95 14.44
C ALA A 37 1.00 51.25 15.22
N PRO A 38 0.64 51.17 16.52
CA PRO A 38 0.56 49.96 17.34
C PRO A 38 -0.66 49.09 16.98
N GLN A 39 -0.53 47.76 17.07
CA GLN A 39 -1.65 46.84 16.79
C GLN A 39 -1.44 45.47 17.46
N VAL A 40 -2.50 44.90 18.04
CA VAL A 40 -2.54 43.49 18.44
C VAL A 40 -3.10 42.65 17.30
N ARG A 41 -2.43 41.54 16.98
CA ARG A 41 -2.83 40.60 15.93
C ARG A 41 -2.91 39.20 16.50
N GLN A 42 -3.85 38.42 16.00
CA GLN A 42 -4.00 37.02 16.37
C GLN A 42 -3.13 36.13 15.49
N TYR A 43 -2.43 35.18 16.09
CA TYR A 43 -1.65 34.13 15.43
C TYR A 43 -2.00 32.78 16.05
N TYR A 44 -1.90 31.70 15.31
CA TYR A 44 -1.89 30.38 15.90
C TYR A 44 -0.51 30.02 16.43
N ALA A 45 -0.46 29.28 17.53
CA ALA A 45 0.80 28.83 18.12
C ALA A 45 1.65 28.00 17.13
N TYR A 46 1.03 27.21 16.25
CA TYR A 46 1.76 26.42 15.24
C TYR A 46 2.56 27.29 14.25
N GLU A 47 2.22 28.58 14.10
CA GLU A 47 2.97 29.52 13.26
C GLU A 47 4.37 29.80 13.87
N PHE A 48 4.59 29.42 15.13
CA PHE A 48 5.85 29.55 15.86
C PHE A 48 6.36 28.17 16.31
N PRO A 49 7.15 27.46 15.48
CA PRO A 49 7.56 26.08 15.76
C PRO A 49 8.34 25.87 17.06
N SER A 50 9.00 26.92 17.57
CA SER A 50 9.80 26.90 18.79
C SER A 50 9.04 27.41 20.02
N LEU A 51 7.72 27.63 19.91
CA LEU A 51 6.92 28.18 20.97
C LEU A 51 6.46 27.08 21.94
N GLU A 52 7.02 27.08 23.14
CA GLU A 52 6.68 26.14 24.21
C GLU A 52 5.52 26.64 25.08
N GLY A 53 4.74 25.71 25.63
CA GLY A 53 3.67 26.03 26.59
C GLY A 53 2.30 26.37 25.97
N PHE A 54 2.15 26.24 24.66
CA PHE A 54 0.91 26.46 23.92
C PHE A 54 0.53 25.20 23.13
N THR A 55 -0.77 24.93 22.97
CA THR A 55 -1.22 23.91 22.02
C THR A 55 -1.17 24.49 20.60
N ALA A 56 -0.91 23.65 19.60
CA ALA A 56 -0.70 24.11 18.22
C ALA A 56 -1.87 24.96 17.66
N ASP A 57 -3.10 24.63 18.05
CA ASP A 57 -4.35 25.27 17.67
C ASP A 57 -4.72 26.50 18.51
N GLN A 58 -3.94 26.81 19.56
CA GLN A 58 -4.21 27.95 20.42
C GLN A 58 -3.95 29.26 19.68
N ILE A 59 -4.91 30.18 19.77
CA ILE A 59 -4.75 31.56 19.30
C ILE A 59 -3.97 32.36 20.36
N ILE A 60 -2.99 33.11 19.89
CA ILE A 60 -2.11 33.97 20.66
C ILE A 60 -2.21 35.39 20.12
N ASN A 61 -2.51 36.33 21.01
CA ASN A 61 -2.46 37.75 20.70
C ASN A 61 -1.02 38.23 20.75
N VAL A 62 -0.49 38.65 19.61
CA VAL A 62 0.86 39.18 19.46
C VAL A 62 0.78 40.68 19.17
N TYR A 63 1.37 41.47 20.05
CA TYR A 63 1.45 42.91 19.93
C TYR A 63 2.59 43.32 19.00
N THR A 64 2.30 44.29 18.12
CA THR A 64 3.28 44.95 17.25
C THR A 64 3.47 46.38 17.75
N PRO A 65 4.55 46.65 18.50
CA PRO A 65 4.86 47.99 18.99
C PRO A 65 5.23 48.94 17.86
N ALA A 66 4.81 50.21 17.96
CA ALA A 66 5.11 51.22 16.96
C ALA A 66 6.60 51.59 16.92
N ASP A 67 7.25 51.62 18.08
CA ASP A 67 8.70 51.84 18.23
C ASP A 67 9.54 50.72 17.62
N GLU A 68 9.02 49.50 17.54
CA GLU A 68 9.69 48.37 16.90
C GLU A 68 9.46 48.29 15.39
N LEU A 69 8.23 48.52 14.92
CA LEU A 69 7.94 48.50 13.48
C LEU A 69 8.56 49.70 12.75
N PHE A 70 8.54 50.88 13.38
CA PHE A 70 8.98 52.13 12.74
C PHE A 70 10.42 52.53 13.04
N LYS A 71 11.20 51.67 13.70
CA LYS A 71 12.62 51.96 13.86
C LYS A 71 13.34 52.03 12.50
N PRO A 72 14.36 52.89 12.35
CA PRO A 72 15.02 53.13 11.07
C PRO A 72 15.52 51.84 10.38
N GLU A 73 16.04 50.89 11.15
CA GLU A 73 16.54 49.61 10.64
C GLU A 73 15.41 48.75 10.07
N SER A 74 14.27 48.70 10.74
CA SER A 74 13.11 47.94 10.25
C SER A 74 12.50 48.60 9.03
N VAL A 75 12.28 49.91 9.03
CA VAL A 75 11.76 50.65 7.87
C VAL A 75 12.68 50.47 6.65
N SER A 76 13.99 50.63 6.83
CA SER A 76 14.96 50.45 5.74
C SER A 76 15.04 49.01 5.23
N SER A 77 14.83 48.02 6.09
CA SER A 77 14.84 46.60 5.68
C SER A 77 13.72 46.21 4.71
N PHE A 78 12.62 46.96 4.66
CA PHE A 78 11.54 46.76 3.68
C PHE A 78 11.77 47.50 2.35
N SER A 79 12.81 48.34 2.26
CA SER A 79 13.09 49.04 1.00
C SER A 79 13.77 48.12 -0.01
N ASN A 80 13.25 48.08 -1.24
CA ASN A 80 13.68 47.23 -2.35
C ASN A 80 13.46 45.72 -2.14
N VAL A 81 12.58 45.34 -1.21
CA VAL A 81 12.17 43.93 -1.09
C VAL A 81 11.22 43.56 -2.23
N ASP A 82 11.14 42.26 -2.50
CA ASP A 82 10.20 41.74 -3.48
C ASP A 82 8.74 41.97 -3.02
N THR A 83 7.89 42.26 -3.98
CA THR A 83 6.43 42.10 -3.83
C THR A 83 6.05 40.73 -4.36
N THR A 84 5.23 39.99 -3.62
CA THR A 84 4.82 38.63 -3.97
C THR A 84 3.32 38.50 -4.16
N ASP A 85 2.91 37.54 -4.99
CA ASP A 85 1.53 37.07 -4.97
C ASP A 85 1.35 36.08 -3.82
N TYR A 86 0.59 36.46 -2.79
CA TYR A 86 0.54 35.79 -1.48
C TYR A 86 1.90 35.64 -0.80
N HIS A 87 1.88 35.07 0.40
CA HIS A 87 3.08 34.63 1.08
C HIS A 87 3.63 33.37 0.43
N PRO A 88 4.93 33.32 0.05
CA PRO A 88 5.56 32.09 -0.40
C PRO A 88 5.56 31.00 0.70
N PRO A 89 5.80 29.73 0.34
CA PRO A 89 5.93 28.65 1.31
C PRO A 89 6.92 28.98 2.42
N LYS A 90 6.56 28.63 3.66
CA LYS A 90 7.31 28.99 4.89
C LYS A 90 7.42 30.50 5.15
N ASN A 91 6.59 31.30 4.49
CA ASN A 91 6.56 32.76 4.62
C ASN A 91 7.90 33.43 4.25
N GLU A 92 8.61 32.89 3.26
CA GLU A 92 9.94 33.39 2.88
C GLU A 92 10.17 33.34 1.35
N ILE A 93 10.55 34.48 0.76
CA ILE A 93 11.12 34.54 -0.58
C ILE A 93 12.65 34.46 -0.51
N ASN A 94 13.24 33.66 -1.39
CA ASN A 94 14.69 33.47 -1.49
C ASN A 94 15.08 33.02 -2.91
N ALA A 95 16.38 32.83 -3.15
CA ALA A 95 16.91 32.48 -4.47
C ALA A 95 16.31 31.20 -5.09
N SER A 96 15.77 30.29 -4.28
CA SER A 96 15.20 29.03 -4.79
C SER A 96 13.77 29.16 -5.29
N ASN A 97 13.02 30.17 -4.84
CA ASN A 97 11.59 30.32 -5.15
C ASN A 97 11.23 31.71 -5.74
N TRP A 98 12.19 32.65 -5.79
CA TRP A 98 11.96 34.03 -6.25
C TRP A 98 11.19 34.10 -7.58
N LYS A 99 11.57 33.27 -8.56
CA LYS A 99 10.97 33.29 -9.89
C LYS A 99 9.47 32.96 -9.90
N ASP A 100 9.02 32.16 -8.94
CA ASP A 100 7.66 31.63 -8.92
C ASP A 100 6.68 32.58 -8.20
N TYR A 101 7.17 33.38 -7.25
CA TYR A 101 6.34 34.22 -6.38
C TYR A 101 6.53 35.73 -6.60
N HIS A 102 7.65 36.15 -7.19
CA HIS A 102 7.94 37.56 -7.43
C HIS A 102 6.97 38.15 -8.45
N ILE A 103 6.30 39.24 -8.07
CA ILE A 103 5.41 40.01 -8.96
C ILE A 103 5.85 41.47 -9.11
N GLY A 104 6.81 41.95 -8.33
CA GLY A 104 7.17 43.36 -8.31
C GLY A 104 8.13 43.75 -7.19
N TYR A 105 8.30 45.04 -6.96
CA TYR A 105 9.19 45.57 -5.93
C TYR A 105 8.48 46.58 -5.03
N CYS A 106 8.88 46.63 -3.76
CA CYS A 106 8.49 47.68 -2.82
C CYS A 106 9.63 48.68 -2.64
N GLU A 107 9.32 49.97 -2.76
CA GLU A 107 10.28 51.08 -2.71
C GLU A 107 9.77 52.19 -1.78
N ASN A 108 10.64 53.14 -1.44
CA ASN A 108 10.26 54.38 -0.73
C ASN A 108 9.49 54.14 0.59
N VAL A 109 9.93 53.14 1.36
CA VAL A 109 9.27 52.75 2.61
C VAL A 109 9.53 53.78 3.69
N ARG A 110 8.47 54.22 4.36
CA ARG A 110 8.50 55.25 5.41
C ARG A 110 7.32 55.12 6.36
N ARG A 111 7.38 55.83 7.48
CA ARG A 111 6.25 55.96 8.41
C ARG A 111 5.36 57.14 8.00
N GLU A 112 4.06 56.92 7.95
CA GLU A 112 3.05 57.98 7.88
C GLU A 112 1.95 57.72 8.92
N GLY A 113 1.96 58.50 10.01
CA GLY A 113 1.07 58.30 11.15
C GLY A 113 1.28 56.92 11.80
N ASP A 114 0.22 56.12 11.82
CA ASP A 114 0.21 54.76 12.37
C ASP A 114 0.49 53.69 11.30
N TYR A 115 0.88 54.09 10.09
CA TYR A 115 1.10 53.18 8.97
C TYR A 115 2.56 53.16 8.53
N LEU A 116 3.02 51.96 8.16
CA LEU A 116 4.17 51.77 7.29
C LEU A 116 3.67 51.91 5.87
N VAL A 117 4.22 52.86 5.13
CA VAL A 117 3.79 53.21 3.77
C VAL A 117 4.95 53.01 2.81
N GLY A 118 4.67 52.46 1.63
CA GLY A 118 5.65 52.31 0.55
C GLY A 118 5.01 52.42 -0.83
N ASP A 119 5.85 52.48 -1.84
CA ASP A 119 5.44 52.49 -3.24
C ASP A 119 5.68 51.09 -3.82
N LEU A 120 4.74 50.58 -4.61
CA LEU A 120 4.85 49.26 -5.25
C LEU A 120 4.95 49.41 -6.76
N LEU A 121 5.88 48.68 -7.36
CA LEU A 121 5.95 48.49 -8.81
C LEU A 121 5.57 47.04 -9.13
N ILE A 122 4.33 46.81 -9.52
CA ILE A 122 3.80 45.50 -9.89
C ILE A 122 4.02 45.27 -11.38
N LYS A 123 4.67 44.16 -11.71
CA LYS A 123 5.11 43.80 -13.06
C LYS A 123 4.34 42.60 -13.61
N ASP A 124 3.79 41.74 -12.75
CA ASP A 124 2.97 40.60 -13.18
C ASP A 124 1.59 41.03 -13.67
N LYS A 125 1.18 40.52 -14.85
CA LYS A 125 -0.09 40.91 -15.49
C LYS A 125 -1.31 40.42 -14.71
N THR A 126 -1.25 39.23 -14.12
CA THR A 126 -2.38 38.65 -13.38
C THR A 126 -2.62 39.45 -12.10
N SER A 127 -1.57 39.76 -11.35
CA SER A 127 -1.67 40.60 -10.15
C SER A 127 -2.17 42.01 -10.48
N ILE A 128 -1.72 42.60 -11.59
CA ILE A 128 -2.24 43.89 -12.06
C ILE A 128 -3.75 43.82 -12.27
N ASP A 129 -4.25 42.79 -12.95
CA ASP A 129 -5.69 42.66 -13.22
C ASP A 129 -6.50 42.51 -11.94
N LEU A 130 -5.99 41.75 -10.96
CA LEU A 130 -6.62 41.57 -9.64
C LEU A 130 -6.66 42.86 -8.81
N ILE A 131 -5.63 43.70 -8.93
CA ILE A 131 -5.61 45.03 -8.28
C ILE A 131 -6.61 45.96 -8.98
N GLN A 132 -6.64 45.96 -10.31
CA GLN A 132 -7.53 46.81 -11.10
C GLN A 132 -9.01 46.44 -10.89
N SER A 133 -9.32 45.16 -10.72
CA SER A 133 -10.67 44.69 -10.40
C SER A 133 -11.06 44.91 -8.93
N ASN A 134 -10.12 45.33 -8.08
CA ASN A 134 -10.23 45.38 -6.62
C ASN A 134 -10.57 44.03 -5.97
N GLU A 135 -10.31 42.91 -6.66
CA GLU A 135 -10.45 41.57 -6.10
C GLU A 135 -9.35 41.28 -5.07
N ARG A 136 -8.16 41.84 -5.27
CA ARG A 136 -7.03 41.70 -4.36
C ARG A 136 -6.28 43.02 -4.24
N ILE A 137 -6.33 43.61 -3.06
CA ILE A 137 -5.72 44.92 -2.79
C ILE A 137 -5.08 45.02 -1.41
N GLU A 138 -5.30 44.06 -0.50
CA GLU A 138 -4.77 44.12 0.86
C GLU A 138 -3.31 43.68 0.91
N MET A 139 -2.57 44.23 1.87
CA MET A 139 -1.14 44.02 2.05
C MET A 139 -0.86 43.21 3.31
N SER A 140 0.15 42.35 3.21
CA SER A 140 0.73 41.67 4.36
C SER A 140 2.25 41.70 4.28
N LEU A 141 2.93 41.86 5.40
CA LEU A 141 4.39 41.88 5.44
C LEU A 141 4.93 40.47 5.68
N GLY A 142 5.91 40.06 4.88
CA GLY A 142 6.76 38.91 5.16
C GLY A 142 8.06 39.37 5.78
N TYR A 143 8.39 38.88 6.97
CA TYR A 143 9.53 39.34 7.75
C TYR A 143 10.03 38.30 8.73
N ALA A 144 11.30 38.45 9.12
CA ALA A 144 11.82 37.87 10.35
C ALA A 144 11.60 38.87 11.51
N ALA A 145 11.22 38.37 12.68
CA ALA A 145 11.14 39.13 13.91
C ALA A 145 11.41 38.21 15.11
N LEU A 146 11.83 38.78 16.23
CA LEU A 146 11.91 38.05 17.50
C LEU A 146 10.56 38.14 18.21
N LEU A 147 10.01 36.98 18.55
CA LEU A 147 8.81 36.87 19.39
C LEU A 147 9.26 36.85 20.85
N VAL A 148 8.82 37.84 21.64
CA VAL A 148 9.07 37.90 23.08
C VAL A 148 7.77 37.58 23.82
N LEU A 149 7.77 36.51 24.60
CA LEU A 149 6.64 36.13 25.44
C LEU A 149 6.54 37.06 26.64
N GLU A 150 5.48 37.84 26.67
CA GLU A 150 5.21 38.83 27.71
C GLU A 150 3.71 39.11 27.72
N ASN A 151 3.08 38.98 28.88
CA ASN A 151 1.70 39.39 29.04
C ASN A 151 1.63 40.89 29.25
N GLY A 152 0.81 41.58 28.46
CA GLY A 152 0.61 43.01 28.59
C GLY A 152 -0.70 43.47 27.99
N THR A 153 -0.91 44.78 28.02
CA THR A 153 -2.08 45.45 27.46
C THR A 153 -1.59 46.49 26.46
N ALA A 154 -2.09 46.43 25.23
CA ALA A 154 -1.79 47.40 24.20
C ALA A 154 -2.46 48.76 24.49
N PRO A 155 -2.05 49.86 23.85
CA PRO A 155 -2.61 51.19 24.10
C PRO A 155 -4.12 51.31 23.88
N ASP A 156 -4.70 50.44 23.06
CA ASP A 156 -6.15 50.33 22.79
C ASP A 156 -6.91 49.48 23.84
N GLY A 157 -6.22 48.98 24.86
CA GLY A 157 -6.80 48.13 25.91
C GLY A 157 -6.80 46.64 25.60
N MET A 158 -6.34 46.22 24.41
CA MET A 158 -6.33 44.79 24.05
C MET A 158 -5.21 44.03 24.77
N PRO A 159 -5.52 42.91 25.46
CA PRO A 159 -4.49 42.09 26.09
C PRO A 159 -3.71 41.29 25.04
N TYR A 160 -2.41 41.14 25.25
CA TYR A 160 -1.51 40.32 24.44
C TYR A 160 -0.69 39.37 25.31
N GLN A 161 -0.21 38.28 24.70
CA GLN A 161 0.63 37.26 25.34
C GLN A 161 2.08 37.28 24.82
N ALA A 162 2.31 37.96 23.70
CA ALA A 162 3.63 38.13 23.15
C ALA A 162 3.74 39.48 22.42
N LYS A 163 4.97 39.91 22.15
CA LYS A 163 5.26 41.06 21.30
C LYS A 163 6.34 40.74 20.28
N PHE A 164 6.26 41.34 19.11
CA PHE A 164 7.34 41.29 18.12
C PHE A 164 8.32 42.44 18.31
N ILE A 165 9.60 42.11 18.20
CA ILE A 165 10.72 43.07 18.15
C ILE A 165 11.66 42.71 17.01
N ASN A 166 12.53 43.62 16.59
CA ASN A 166 13.58 43.36 15.58
C ASN A 166 13.04 42.87 14.23
N PHE A 167 12.11 43.62 13.63
CA PHE A 167 11.62 43.34 12.29
C PHE A 167 12.73 43.51 11.23
N ILE A 168 12.86 42.50 10.37
CA ILE A 168 13.72 42.48 9.19
C ILE A 168 12.84 42.05 8.01
N GLY A 169 12.59 42.98 7.09
CA GLY A 169 11.76 42.75 5.91
C GLY A 169 12.35 41.72 4.95
N ASN A 170 11.49 40.84 4.44
CA ASN A 170 11.82 39.86 3.41
C ASN A 170 11.00 40.11 2.13
N HIS A 171 9.69 40.36 2.26
CA HIS A 171 8.81 40.70 1.14
C HIS A 171 7.55 41.46 1.58
N VAL A 172 6.82 42.01 0.61
CA VAL A 172 5.45 42.53 0.78
C VAL A 172 4.50 41.68 -0.06
N ALA A 173 3.51 41.05 0.56
CA ALA A 173 2.56 40.17 -0.13
C ALA A 173 1.28 40.92 -0.52
N LEU A 174 0.87 40.77 -1.78
CA LEU A 174 -0.47 41.08 -2.24
C LEU A 174 -1.40 39.93 -1.84
N VAL A 175 -2.33 40.20 -0.92
CA VAL A 175 -3.25 39.19 -0.35
C VAL A 175 -4.69 39.65 -0.48
N LYS A 176 -5.62 38.69 -0.40
CA LYS A 176 -7.04 39.02 -0.35
C LYS A 176 -7.41 39.71 0.95
N TYR A 177 -6.90 39.18 2.07
CA TYR A 177 -7.12 39.69 3.41
C TYR A 177 -5.79 39.74 4.18
N GLY A 178 -5.41 40.92 4.68
CA GLY A 178 -4.16 41.15 5.40
C GLY A 178 -4.36 41.17 6.92
N ARG A 179 -3.36 40.68 7.69
CA ARG A 179 -3.49 40.59 9.16
C ARG A 179 -3.62 41.96 9.82
N CYS A 180 -3.09 42.99 9.17
CA CYS A 180 -3.16 44.35 9.66
C CYS A 180 -4.56 44.96 9.49
N GLY A 181 -5.49 44.23 8.87
CA GLY A 181 -6.84 44.66 8.53
C GLY A 181 -6.88 45.38 7.18
N GLY A 182 -8.09 45.52 6.63
CA GLY A 182 -8.32 46.07 5.29
C GLY A 182 -7.91 47.53 5.09
N ASP A 183 -7.50 48.24 6.14
CA ASP A 183 -6.86 49.56 6.02
C ASP A 183 -5.46 49.49 5.40
N CYS A 184 -4.77 48.35 5.52
CA CYS A 184 -3.46 48.12 4.91
C CYS A 184 -3.66 47.54 3.52
N ARG A 185 -3.78 48.43 2.52
CA ARG A 185 -4.12 48.07 1.15
C ARG A 185 -3.66 49.10 0.12
N ILE A 186 -3.72 48.71 -1.15
CA ILE A 186 -3.60 49.59 -2.31
C ILE A 186 -4.93 50.36 -2.49
N GLY A 187 -5.02 51.56 -1.91
CA GLY A 187 -6.23 52.37 -1.94
C GLY A 187 -6.21 53.47 -3.02
N ASP A 188 -7.35 53.66 -3.68
CA ASP A 188 -7.76 54.97 -4.20
C ASP A 188 -8.58 55.68 -3.10
N GLN A 189 -8.69 57.01 -3.11
CA GLN A 189 -9.34 57.77 -2.04
C GLN A 189 -10.85 57.52 -1.92
N ASN A 190 -11.26 56.36 -1.38
CA ASN A 190 -12.49 56.12 -0.62
C ASN A 190 -12.58 54.65 -0.13
N PRO A 191 -12.36 54.38 1.17
CA PRO A 191 -12.65 53.07 1.76
C PRO A 191 -14.13 52.74 1.82
N THR A 192 -14.51 51.53 1.42
CA THR A 192 -15.55 50.78 2.13
C THR A 192 -14.84 49.71 2.95
N PRO A 193 -14.79 49.81 4.29
CA PRO A 193 -14.29 48.74 5.13
C PRO A 193 -15.21 47.53 4.96
N GLN A 194 -14.66 46.38 4.57
CA GLN A 194 -15.34 45.11 4.77
C GLN A 194 -14.99 44.62 6.17
N GLU A 195 -16.02 44.33 6.98
CA GLU A 195 -15.86 43.80 8.34
C GLU A 195 -15.14 42.44 8.32
N GLU A 196 -14.36 42.21 9.38
CA GLU A 196 -13.73 40.95 9.83
C GLU A 196 -13.54 39.87 8.74
N ASN A 197 -12.54 40.06 7.89
CA ASN A 197 -12.06 38.99 7.02
C ASN A 197 -10.69 38.48 7.50
N THR A 198 -10.56 37.16 7.47
CA THR A 198 -9.47 36.37 8.03
C THR A 198 -8.35 36.22 7.00
N MET A 199 -7.08 36.26 7.43
CA MET A 199 -5.93 36.23 6.51
C MET A 199 -5.88 34.95 5.68
N GLU A 200 -5.79 35.03 4.35
CA GLU A 200 -5.66 33.81 3.54
C GLU A 200 -4.17 33.47 3.31
N VAL A 201 -3.74 32.25 3.67
CA VAL A 201 -2.37 31.72 3.52
C VAL A 201 -2.39 30.50 2.62
N GLU A 202 -1.42 30.38 1.72
CA GLU A 202 -1.30 29.22 0.84
C GLU A 202 -0.32 28.17 1.40
N VAL A 203 -0.77 26.93 1.57
CA VAL A 203 0.07 25.78 1.96
C VAL A 203 -0.09 24.69 0.89
N ASN A 204 1.00 24.31 0.24
CA ASN A 204 1.04 23.27 -0.81
C ASN A 204 0.07 23.52 -1.99
N GLY A 205 -0.13 24.78 -2.41
CA GLY A 205 -1.03 25.13 -3.51
C GLY A 205 -2.50 25.28 -3.12
N ILE A 206 -2.82 25.15 -1.82
CA ILE A 206 -4.18 25.29 -1.29
C ILE A 206 -4.22 26.52 -0.38
N ARG A 207 -5.24 27.36 -0.55
CA ARG A 207 -5.43 28.61 0.22
C ARG A 207 -6.26 28.36 1.47
N PHE A 208 -5.84 28.93 2.61
CA PHE A 208 -6.38 28.71 3.95
C PHE A 208 -6.66 30.04 4.66
N ASP A 209 -7.90 30.27 5.08
CA ASP A 209 -8.26 31.42 5.90
C ASP A 209 -7.84 31.25 7.38
N ILE A 210 -6.92 32.08 7.86
CA ILE A 210 -6.49 32.15 9.24
C ILE A 210 -7.52 32.96 10.03
N GLY A 211 -8.52 32.25 10.55
CA GLY A 211 -9.47 32.76 11.54
C GLY A 211 -10.87 32.16 11.48
N ASP A 212 -11.14 31.19 10.60
CA ASP A 212 -12.36 30.40 10.66
C ASP A 212 -11.99 28.91 10.74
N ASN A 213 -12.79 28.07 11.40
CA ASN A 213 -12.58 26.61 11.44
C ASN A 213 -12.97 25.93 10.12
N LYS A 214 -13.42 26.72 9.15
CA LYS A 214 -13.89 26.29 7.85
C LYS A 214 -12.77 25.71 6.95
N PRO A 215 -11.52 26.17 6.95
CA PRO A 215 -10.43 25.56 6.18
C PRO A 215 -9.95 24.25 6.79
N LEU A 216 -10.00 24.07 8.12
CA LEU A 216 -9.80 22.76 8.72
C LEU A 216 -10.95 21.83 8.32
N LEU A 217 -12.18 22.32 8.34
CA LEU A 217 -13.35 21.56 7.91
C LEU A 217 -13.31 21.24 6.41
N ASP A 218 -12.86 22.17 5.56
CA ASP A 218 -12.77 22.02 4.12
C ASP A 218 -11.56 21.17 3.74
N ALA A 219 -10.43 21.26 4.45
CA ALA A 219 -9.32 20.31 4.34
C ALA A 219 -9.71 18.92 4.85
N LEU A 220 -10.49 18.82 5.92
CA LEU A 220 -11.08 17.58 6.40
C LEU A 220 -12.11 17.04 5.40
N ASN A 221 -12.86 17.91 4.72
CA ASN A 221 -13.83 17.53 3.69
C ASN A 221 -13.15 17.13 2.38
N ILE A 222 -12.05 17.78 1.98
CA ILE A 222 -11.21 17.41 0.84
C ILE A 222 -10.49 16.09 1.16
N GLN A 223 -9.92 15.93 2.35
CA GLN A 223 -9.39 14.64 2.79
C GLN A 223 -10.47 13.57 2.87
N LYS A 224 -11.66 13.89 3.39
CA LYS A 224 -12.82 12.97 3.37
C LYS A 224 -13.21 12.65 1.95
N GLN A 225 -13.23 13.59 1.02
CA GLN A 225 -13.63 13.37 -0.36
C GLN A 225 -12.56 12.61 -1.15
N GLN A 226 -11.27 12.87 -0.90
CA GLN A 226 -10.15 12.08 -1.39
C GLN A 226 -10.21 10.66 -0.82
N LEU A 227 -10.52 10.52 0.46
CA LEU A 227 -10.75 9.22 1.12
C LEU A 227 -11.96 8.53 0.50
N GLU A 228 -13.09 9.20 0.27
CA GLU A 228 -14.27 8.65 -0.40
C GLU A 228 -13.97 8.27 -1.86
N ASN A 229 -13.16 9.05 -2.58
CA ASN A 229 -12.72 8.74 -3.94
C ASN A 229 -11.76 7.54 -3.98
N LEU A 230 -10.87 7.41 -2.99
CA LEU A 230 -10.01 6.24 -2.78
C LEU A 230 -10.85 5.01 -2.38
N LYS A 231 -11.86 5.16 -1.53
CA LYS A 231 -12.83 4.11 -1.17
C LYS A 231 -13.67 3.68 -2.38
N ALA A 232 -13.97 4.60 -3.29
CA ALA A 232 -14.70 4.36 -4.53
C ALA A 232 -13.83 3.79 -5.66
N ALA A 233 -12.50 3.83 -5.53
CA ALA A 233 -11.60 3.17 -6.46
C ALA A 233 -11.82 1.65 -6.37
N LYS A 234 -11.94 1.02 -7.53
CA LYS A 234 -12.29 -0.39 -7.64
C LYS A 234 -11.08 -1.19 -8.10
N LEU A 235 -10.62 -2.12 -7.28
CA LEU A 235 -9.55 -3.05 -7.65
C LEU A 235 -10.15 -4.24 -8.41
N LYS A 236 -9.53 -4.63 -9.54
CA LYS A 236 -9.89 -5.85 -10.27
C LYS A 236 -8.88 -6.96 -9.95
N VAL A 237 -9.38 -8.11 -9.50
CA VAL A 237 -8.58 -9.34 -9.34
C VAL A 237 -9.32 -10.45 -10.08
N GLY A 238 -8.79 -10.86 -11.24
CA GLY A 238 -9.51 -11.74 -12.17
C GLY A 238 -10.80 -11.08 -12.68
N ASP A 239 -11.89 -11.85 -12.72
CA ASP A 239 -13.21 -11.38 -13.19
C ASP A 239 -14.05 -10.65 -12.12
N LYS A 240 -13.53 -10.48 -10.90
CA LYS A 240 -14.25 -9.85 -9.79
C LYS A 240 -13.71 -8.46 -9.48
N GLN A 241 -14.64 -7.55 -9.14
CA GLN A 241 -14.38 -6.15 -8.83
C GLN A 241 -14.74 -5.85 -7.38
N PHE A 242 -13.86 -5.16 -6.65
CA PHE A 242 -14.02 -4.87 -5.22
C PHE A 242 -13.77 -3.38 -4.93
N SER A 243 -14.49 -2.82 -3.96
CA SER A 243 -14.32 -1.44 -3.48
C SER A 243 -13.38 -1.39 -2.28
N ILE A 244 -12.54 -0.36 -2.19
CA ILE A 244 -11.38 -0.25 -1.28
C ILE A 244 -11.75 0.24 0.14
N GLY A 245 -13.04 0.47 0.45
CA GLY A 245 -13.43 1.20 1.65
C GLY A 245 -13.48 0.46 2.99
N ASP A 246 -13.35 -0.87 3.03
CA ASP A 246 -13.57 -1.70 4.22
C ASP A 246 -12.39 -2.66 4.52
N GLU A 247 -11.14 -2.23 4.29
CA GLU A 247 -9.97 -3.11 4.09
C GLU A 247 -9.21 -3.62 5.35
N LEU A 248 -9.89 -4.28 6.28
CA LEU A 248 -9.22 -5.32 7.09
C LEU A 248 -9.87 -6.69 6.86
N PRO A 249 -11.21 -6.84 6.96
CA PRO A 249 -11.87 -8.12 6.76
C PRO A 249 -11.81 -8.61 5.30
N ALA A 250 -11.86 -7.70 4.32
CA ALA A 250 -11.82 -8.08 2.91
C ALA A 250 -10.43 -8.55 2.47
N VAL A 251 -9.38 -7.87 2.93
CA VAL A 251 -7.98 -8.29 2.70
C VAL A 251 -7.71 -9.61 3.43
N GLN A 252 -8.20 -9.76 4.67
CA GLN A 252 -8.07 -11.02 5.43
C GLN A 252 -8.81 -12.18 4.75
N ALA A 253 -10.03 -11.96 4.23
CA ALA A 253 -10.78 -12.98 3.51
C ALA A 253 -10.08 -13.43 2.22
N VAL A 254 -9.38 -12.52 1.53
CA VAL A 254 -8.55 -12.86 0.36
C VAL A 254 -7.33 -13.67 0.77
N VAL A 255 -6.65 -13.27 1.84
CA VAL A 255 -5.49 -14.00 2.39
C VAL A 255 -5.91 -15.41 2.85
N ASP A 256 -7.03 -15.53 3.56
CA ASP A 256 -7.57 -16.81 4.04
C ASP A 256 -7.97 -17.73 2.87
N LYS A 257 -8.60 -17.16 1.83
CA LYS A 257 -8.96 -17.91 0.63
C LYS A 257 -7.72 -18.36 -0.14
N LEU A 258 -6.72 -17.49 -0.31
CA LEU A 258 -5.46 -17.86 -0.97
C LEU A 258 -4.70 -18.93 -0.20
N HIS A 259 -4.70 -18.88 1.13
CA HIS A 259 -4.14 -19.94 1.98
C HIS A 259 -4.88 -21.27 1.80
N THR A 260 -6.22 -21.23 1.75
CA THR A 260 -7.06 -22.41 1.55
C THR A 260 -6.85 -23.03 0.16
N ASP A 261 -6.82 -22.19 -0.89
CA ASP A 261 -6.59 -22.62 -2.27
C ASP A 261 -5.17 -23.21 -2.44
N LYS A 262 -4.16 -22.58 -1.81
CA LYS A 262 -2.77 -23.09 -1.80
C LYS A 262 -2.69 -24.47 -1.15
N ALA A 263 -3.27 -24.65 0.04
CA ALA A 263 -3.28 -25.93 0.73
C ALA A 263 -3.99 -27.03 -0.11
N THR A 264 -5.09 -26.67 -0.77
CA THR A 264 -5.82 -27.58 -1.66
C THR A 264 -4.99 -27.98 -2.89
N LEU A 265 -4.27 -27.03 -3.49
CA LEU A 265 -3.40 -27.30 -4.63
C LEU A 265 -2.19 -28.16 -4.23
N GLU A 266 -1.56 -27.90 -3.09
CA GLU A 266 -0.46 -28.71 -2.56
C GLU A 266 -0.91 -30.16 -2.30
N GLN A 267 -2.12 -30.35 -1.74
CA GLN A 267 -2.70 -31.69 -1.57
C GLN A 267 -2.94 -32.38 -2.92
N LYS A 268 -3.54 -31.69 -3.90
CA LYS A 268 -3.77 -32.25 -5.25
C LYS A 268 -2.47 -32.60 -5.96
N VAL A 269 -1.44 -31.77 -5.84
CA VAL A 269 -0.10 -32.06 -6.40
C VAL A 269 0.47 -33.31 -5.75
N GLY A 270 0.41 -33.44 -4.42
CA GLY A 270 0.88 -34.65 -3.73
C GLY A 270 0.10 -35.91 -4.09
N ASP A 271 -1.21 -35.81 -4.31
CA ASP A 271 -2.03 -36.94 -4.76
C ASP A 271 -1.74 -37.34 -6.22
N LEU A 272 -1.46 -36.36 -7.09
CA LEU A 272 -1.04 -36.61 -8.47
C LEU A 272 0.37 -37.21 -8.56
N GLU A 273 1.29 -36.75 -7.72
CA GLU A 273 2.65 -37.31 -7.60
C GLU A 273 2.62 -38.77 -7.14
N LYS A 274 1.78 -39.11 -6.14
CA LYS A 274 1.60 -40.50 -5.68
C LYS A 274 1.03 -41.43 -6.76
N ASN A 275 0.19 -40.89 -7.63
CA ASN A 275 -0.47 -41.62 -8.71
C ASN A 275 0.30 -41.57 -10.04
N GLN A 276 1.47 -40.92 -10.08
CA GLN A 276 2.25 -40.84 -11.30
C GLN A 276 2.92 -42.19 -11.61
N MET A 277 2.79 -42.62 -12.86
CA MET A 277 3.51 -43.77 -13.39
C MET A 277 4.99 -43.38 -13.50
N THR A 278 5.80 -43.73 -12.49
CA THR A 278 7.23 -43.43 -12.52
C THR A 278 7.91 -44.25 -13.63
N PRO A 279 9.02 -43.77 -14.20
CA PRO A 279 9.81 -44.54 -15.15
C PRO A 279 10.14 -45.95 -14.65
N GLU A 280 10.43 -46.12 -13.34
CA GLU A 280 10.70 -47.45 -12.79
C GLU A 280 9.48 -48.37 -12.81
N LYS A 281 8.27 -47.85 -12.52
CA LYS A 281 7.03 -48.66 -12.59
C LYS A 281 6.68 -49.05 -14.02
N VAL A 282 6.97 -48.18 -15.00
CA VAL A 282 6.81 -48.50 -16.44
C VAL A 282 7.78 -49.59 -16.85
N GLU A 283 9.04 -49.50 -16.43
CA GLU A 283 10.07 -50.48 -16.75
C GLU A 283 9.79 -51.85 -16.09
N GLN A 284 9.35 -51.85 -14.83
CA GLN A 284 8.91 -53.06 -14.13
C GLN A 284 7.72 -53.72 -14.86
N ALA A 285 6.68 -52.95 -15.20
CA ALA A 285 5.51 -53.48 -15.91
C ALA A 285 5.87 -54.02 -17.30
N ALA A 286 6.82 -53.40 -18.00
CA ALA A 286 7.34 -53.89 -19.27
C ALA A 286 8.11 -55.22 -19.11
N GLY A 287 8.95 -55.35 -18.07
CA GLY A 287 9.68 -56.57 -17.75
C GLY A 287 8.78 -57.74 -17.34
N GLU A 288 7.77 -57.49 -16.51
CA GLU A 288 6.77 -58.48 -16.11
C GLU A 288 5.95 -58.96 -17.33
N ARG A 289 5.56 -58.03 -18.21
CA ARG A 289 4.86 -58.37 -19.45
C ARG A 289 5.72 -59.21 -20.40
N ALA A 290 7.01 -58.91 -20.52
CA ALA A 290 7.92 -59.68 -21.35
C ALA A 290 8.08 -61.12 -20.84
N THR A 291 8.23 -61.29 -19.52
CA THR A 291 8.32 -62.61 -18.86
C THR A 291 7.03 -63.41 -19.06
N LEU A 292 5.88 -62.77 -18.87
CA LEU A 292 4.57 -63.40 -19.07
C LEU A 292 4.40 -63.90 -20.51
N ILE A 293 4.79 -63.10 -21.51
CA ILE A 293 4.71 -63.49 -22.92
C ILE A 293 5.62 -64.69 -23.20
N ALA A 294 6.84 -64.70 -22.66
CA ALA A 294 7.76 -65.82 -22.82
C ALA A 294 7.17 -67.12 -22.24
N ASP A 295 6.60 -67.05 -21.04
CA ASP A 295 5.96 -68.19 -20.38
C ASP A 295 4.73 -68.68 -21.12
N ALA A 296 3.89 -67.76 -21.60
CA ALA A 296 2.71 -68.08 -22.38
C ALA A 296 3.08 -68.82 -23.67
N LYS A 297 4.12 -68.35 -24.38
CA LYS A 297 4.63 -69.00 -25.60
C LYS A 297 5.29 -70.35 -25.34
N ALA A 298 5.96 -70.52 -24.19
CA ALA A 298 6.53 -71.81 -23.80
C ALA A 298 5.44 -72.85 -23.48
N LEU A 299 4.34 -72.43 -22.86
CA LEU A 299 3.22 -73.31 -22.53
C LEU A 299 2.35 -73.64 -23.74
N VAL A 300 2.07 -72.63 -24.58
CA VAL A 300 1.19 -72.72 -25.76
C VAL A 300 1.83 -71.89 -26.90
N PRO A 301 2.64 -72.51 -27.78
CA PRO A 301 3.36 -71.78 -28.84
C PRO A 301 2.47 -70.93 -29.76
N THR A 302 1.23 -71.36 -29.97
CA THR A 302 0.24 -70.73 -30.85
C THR A 302 -0.59 -69.63 -30.17
N VAL A 303 -0.40 -69.36 -28.88
CA VAL A 303 -1.20 -68.34 -28.17
C VAL A 303 -0.95 -66.93 -28.73
N LYS A 304 -2.02 -66.14 -28.90
CA LYS A 304 -1.93 -64.76 -29.38
C LYS A 304 -1.52 -63.83 -28.23
N THR A 305 -0.41 -63.10 -28.43
CA THR A 305 0.14 -62.17 -27.42
C THR A 305 0.10 -60.71 -27.87
N ASP A 306 0.04 -60.47 -29.18
CA ASP A 306 0.05 -59.13 -29.76
C ASP A 306 -1.35 -58.50 -29.64
N GLY A 307 -1.39 -57.27 -29.10
CA GLY A 307 -2.62 -56.54 -28.83
C GLY A 307 -3.45 -57.08 -27.66
N CYS A 308 -2.99 -58.12 -26.96
CA CYS A 308 -3.67 -58.69 -25.80
C CYS A 308 -3.17 -58.07 -24.49
N THR A 309 -4.09 -57.95 -23.51
CA THR A 309 -3.73 -57.63 -22.12
C THR A 309 -3.05 -58.82 -21.46
N CYS A 310 -2.27 -58.58 -20.39
CA CYS A 310 -1.63 -59.66 -19.62
C CYS A 310 -2.65 -60.68 -19.09
N GLU A 311 -3.81 -60.20 -18.63
CA GLU A 311 -4.90 -61.06 -18.19
C GLU A 311 -5.45 -61.93 -19.33
N GLN A 312 -5.69 -61.34 -20.50
CA GLN A 312 -6.20 -62.09 -21.66
C GLN A 312 -5.23 -63.21 -22.05
N ILE A 313 -3.93 -62.92 -22.07
CA ILE A 313 -2.91 -63.93 -22.38
C ILE A 313 -2.95 -65.09 -21.37
N LYS A 314 -3.05 -64.79 -20.06
CA LYS A 314 -3.15 -65.83 -19.02
C LYS A 314 -4.39 -66.71 -19.23
N ARG A 315 -5.56 -66.09 -19.44
CA ARG A 315 -6.82 -66.81 -19.67
C ARG A 315 -6.77 -67.67 -20.93
N ASP A 316 -6.19 -67.17 -22.02
CA ASP A 316 -6.06 -67.92 -23.27
C ASP A 316 -5.16 -69.16 -23.10
N VAL A 317 -4.07 -69.04 -22.34
CA VAL A 317 -3.19 -70.18 -22.02
C VAL A 317 -3.91 -71.21 -21.17
N ILE A 318 -4.65 -70.78 -20.15
CA ILE A 318 -5.42 -71.68 -19.28
C ILE A 318 -6.51 -72.39 -20.07
N ALA A 319 -7.23 -71.68 -20.94
CA ALA A 319 -8.26 -72.26 -21.80
C ALA A 319 -7.66 -73.31 -22.76
N ALA A 320 -6.51 -73.03 -23.36
CA ALA A 320 -5.79 -73.99 -24.20
C ALA A 320 -5.24 -75.20 -23.42
N LYS A 321 -5.11 -75.09 -22.09
CA LYS A 321 -4.64 -76.13 -21.17
C LYS A 321 -5.75 -76.67 -20.26
N ALA A 322 -7.03 -76.50 -20.61
CA ALA A 322 -8.16 -76.83 -19.73
C ALA A 322 -8.19 -78.30 -19.24
N GLY A 323 -7.53 -79.23 -19.93
CA GLY A 323 -7.39 -80.63 -19.51
C GLY A 323 -6.21 -80.93 -18.58
N ASP A 324 -5.41 -79.93 -18.20
CA ASP A 324 -4.27 -80.09 -17.30
C ASP A 324 -4.74 -80.26 -15.85
N ALA A 325 -4.14 -81.20 -15.12
CA ALA A 325 -4.51 -81.51 -13.73
C ALA A 325 -4.37 -80.29 -12.80
N LEU A 326 -3.43 -79.38 -13.08
CA LEU A 326 -3.24 -78.14 -12.32
C LEU A 326 -4.37 -77.14 -12.56
N VAL A 327 -4.91 -77.09 -13.78
CA VAL A 327 -6.08 -76.25 -14.09
C VAL A 327 -7.29 -76.77 -13.34
N GLY A 328 -7.53 -78.08 -13.38
CA GLY A 328 -8.63 -78.71 -12.64
C GLY A 328 -8.51 -78.58 -11.12
N ALA A 329 -7.30 -78.69 -10.57
CA ALA A 329 -7.06 -78.58 -9.12
C ALA A 329 -7.35 -77.19 -8.56
N VAL A 330 -7.12 -76.13 -9.34
CA VAL A 330 -7.27 -74.74 -8.88
C VAL A 330 -8.63 -74.15 -9.26
N LEU A 331 -9.15 -74.45 -10.47
CA LEU A 331 -10.45 -73.92 -10.91
C LEU A 331 -11.64 -74.80 -10.52
N GLY A 332 -11.43 -76.09 -10.26
CA GLY A 332 -12.53 -77.02 -9.96
C GLY A 332 -13.59 -77.01 -11.07
N SER A 333 -14.83 -76.65 -10.72
CA SER A 333 -15.94 -76.52 -11.67
C SER A 333 -16.12 -75.09 -12.24
N VAL A 334 -15.25 -74.14 -11.90
CA VAL A 334 -15.32 -72.76 -12.40
C VAL A 334 -14.77 -72.69 -13.82
N ALA A 335 -15.54 -72.14 -14.75
CA ALA A 335 -15.07 -71.91 -16.11
C ALA A 335 -13.99 -70.82 -16.15
N VAL A 336 -13.04 -70.91 -17.09
CA VAL A 336 -11.92 -69.96 -17.22
C VAL A 336 -12.39 -68.51 -17.40
N GLY A 337 -13.55 -68.30 -18.03
CA GLY A 337 -14.15 -66.97 -18.19
C GLY A 337 -14.66 -66.36 -16.87
N ASP A 338 -15.09 -67.20 -15.93
CA ASP A 338 -15.71 -66.79 -14.67
C ASP A 338 -14.71 -66.76 -13.49
N ALA A 339 -13.48 -67.25 -13.72
CA ALA A 339 -12.42 -67.23 -12.72
C ALA A 339 -12.02 -65.79 -12.35
N ASN A 340 -11.83 -65.54 -11.06
CA ASN A 340 -11.30 -64.27 -10.57
C ASN A 340 -9.79 -64.13 -10.89
N LEU A 341 -9.25 -62.92 -10.76
CA LEU A 341 -7.85 -62.62 -11.13
C LEU A 341 -6.85 -63.49 -10.36
N ASP A 342 -7.07 -63.71 -9.06
CA ASP A 342 -6.17 -64.52 -8.22
C ASP A 342 -6.15 -66.00 -8.66
N GLN A 343 -7.31 -66.54 -9.07
CA GLN A 343 -7.43 -67.89 -9.61
C GLN A 343 -6.69 -68.02 -10.94
N VAL A 344 -6.88 -67.06 -11.85
CA VAL A 344 -6.18 -67.02 -13.15
C VAL A 344 -4.66 -66.95 -12.94
N ASP A 345 -4.20 -66.10 -12.02
CA ASP A 345 -2.79 -65.92 -11.73
C ASP A 345 -2.16 -67.15 -11.08
N THR A 346 -2.89 -67.79 -10.16
CA THR A 346 -2.45 -69.02 -9.49
C THR A 346 -2.31 -70.17 -10.47
N VAL A 347 -3.29 -70.38 -11.35
CA VAL A 347 -3.24 -71.43 -12.39
C VAL A 347 -2.09 -71.17 -13.34
N PHE A 348 -1.99 -69.95 -13.88
CA PHE A 348 -0.95 -69.61 -14.85
C PHE A 348 0.45 -69.79 -14.26
N ARG A 349 0.66 -69.34 -13.01
CA ARG A 349 1.93 -69.54 -12.31
C ARG A 349 2.23 -71.02 -12.06
N ALA A 350 1.24 -71.82 -11.70
CA ALA A 350 1.41 -73.26 -11.51
C ALA A 350 1.82 -73.96 -12.81
N LEU A 351 1.16 -73.63 -13.92
CA LEU A 351 1.51 -74.12 -15.26
C LEU A 351 2.93 -73.69 -15.66
N SER A 352 3.27 -72.41 -15.47
CA SER A 352 4.60 -71.88 -15.78
C SER A 352 5.72 -72.50 -14.93
N ALA A 353 5.42 -72.92 -13.69
CA ALA A 353 6.41 -73.54 -12.81
C ALA A 353 6.80 -74.96 -13.24
N VAL A 354 5.92 -75.66 -13.97
CA VAL A 354 6.14 -77.04 -14.44
C VAL A 354 6.52 -77.10 -15.93
N LYS A 355 6.76 -75.95 -16.58
CA LYS A 355 7.11 -75.89 -18.00
C LYS A 355 8.38 -76.71 -18.28
N GLY A 356 8.27 -77.73 -19.12
CA GLY A 356 9.37 -78.63 -19.50
C GLY A 356 9.53 -79.91 -18.67
N VAL A 357 8.68 -80.16 -17.66
CA VAL A 357 8.65 -81.42 -16.93
C VAL A 357 7.58 -82.34 -17.52
N GLN A 358 7.96 -83.49 -18.08
CA GLN A 358 6.99 -84.57 -18.36
C GLN A 358 6.64 -85.27 -17.05
N PRO A 359 5.35 -85.59 -16.79
CA PRO A 359 4.96 -86.19 -15.52
C PRO A 359 5.56 -87.59 -15.37
N SER A 360 6.48 -87.78 -14.41
CA SER A 360 6.87 -89.09 -13.90
C SER A 360 5.76 -89.62 -12.99
N ASN A 361 5.42 -90.90 -13.10
CA ASN A 361 4.36 -91.54 -12.32
C ASN A 361 4.86 -91.77 -10.86
N PRO A 362 4.36 -91.01 -9.87
CA PRO A 362 4.85 -91.05 -8.49
C PRO A 362 4.53 -92.37 -7.77
N VAL A 363 3.61 -93.19 -8.30
CA VAL A 363 3.28 -94.52 -7.74
C VAL A 363 4.39 -95.54 -8.02
N GLY A 364 5.10 -95.41 -9.16
CA GLY A 364 6.20 -96.30 -9.51
C GLY A 364 7.44 -96.08 -8.63
N ASP A 365 7.73 -94.83 -8.31
CA ASP A 365 8.91 -94.44 -7.53
C ASP A 365 8.76 -94.79 -6.03
N ALA A 366 7.55 -94.68 -5.49
CA ALA A 366 7.25 -95.02 -4.09
C ALA A 366 7.39 -96.53 -3.79
N LEU A 367 7.03 -97.39 -4.75
CA LEU A 367 7.18 -98.85 -4.63
C LEU A 367 8.64 -99.31 -4.60
N HIS A 368 9.55 -98.55 -5.22
CA HIS A 368 10.98 -98.86 -5.25
C HIS A 368 11.67 -98.50 -3.92
N ILE A 369 11.19 -97.45 -3.24
CA ILE A 369 11.73 -96.96 -1.97
C ILE A 369 11.32 -97.87 -0.79
N GLN A 370 10.13 -98.48 -0.84
CA GLN A 370 9.61 -99.30 0.26
C GLN A 370 10.29 -100.68 0.40
N GLN A 371 11.11 -101.12 -0.57
CA GLN A 371 11.82 -102.41 -0.51
C GLN A 371 13.20 -102.36 0.18
N GLN A 372 13.68 -101.19 0.62
CA GLN A 372 15.00 -101.02 1.24
C GLN A 372 14.94 -100.44 2.67
N GLN A 373 14.41 -101.20 3.65
CA GLN A 373 14.90 -101.40 5.06
C GLN A 373 15.42 -100.22 5.96
N PRO A 374 15.52 -100.37 7.31
CA PRO A 374 14.50 -100.66 8.34
C PRO A 374 14.59 -99.74 9.61
N THR A 375 13.65 -99.96 10.55
CA THR A 375 13.22 -99.22 11.76
C THR A 375 14.11 -99.30 13.04
N GLN A 376 14.04 -98.27 13.92
CA GLN A 376 14.25 -98.38 15.39
C GLN A 376 13.40 -97.34 16.20
N VAL A 377 13.11 -97.66 17.48
CA VAL A 377 11.99 -97.19 18.34
C VAL A 377 12.46 -96.67 19.72
N GLY A 378 11.73 -95.69 20.33
CA GLY A 378 11.60 -95.40 21.79
C GLY A 378 12.15 -94.04 22.28
N ASP A 379 11.62 -93.28 23.27
CA ASP A 379 10.40 -93.33 24.13
C ASP A 379 10.20 -91.97 24.91
N GLN A 380 9.13 -91.81 25.70
CA GLN A 380 8.38 -90.58 26.12
C GLN A 380 8.79 -89.73 27.39
N ASN A 381 8.56 -88.38 27.34
CA ASN A 381 7.94 -87.32 28.26
C ASN A 381 7.81 -87.43 29.83
N PRO A 382 7.25 -86.47 30.66
CA PRO A 382 7.14 -84.96 30.74
C PRO A 382 7.18 -84.24 32.18
N ASN A 383 7.32 -82.88 32.26
CA ASN A 383 6.81 -81.74 33.15
C ASN A 383 6.41 -81.89 34.69
N PRO A 384 5.98 -80.90 35.56
CA PRO A 384 5.60 -79.44 35.45
C PRO A 384 5.73 -78.42 36.68
N ASP A 385 5.39 -77.12 36.44
CA ASP A 385 4.62 -76.05 37.19
C ASP A 385 5.01 -75.21 38.49
N GLN A 386 4.55 -73.92 38.47
CA GLN A 386 3.90 -73.04 39.52
C GLN A 386 4.55 -71.90 40.41
N SER A 387 4.07 -70.64 40.18
CA SER A 387 3.49 -69.59 41.12
C SER A 387 4.25 -68.56 42.05
N LYS A 388 3.97 -67.23 41.85
CA LYS A 388 3.70 -65.99 42.70
C LYS A 388 4.24 -65.79 44.17
N PRO A 389 4.08 -64.60 44.88
CA PRO A 389 4.42 -63.17 44.62
C PRO A 389 4.98 -62.34 45.87
N SER A 390 5.21 -61.03 45.67
CA SER A 390 5.20 -59.88 46.64
C SER A 390 6.44 -59.50 47.48
N SER A 391 6.80 -58.21 47.48
CA SER A 391 6.93 -57.44 48.74
C SER A 391 6.83 -55.91 48.51
N LYS A 392 6.23 -55.24 49.51
CA LYS A 392 5.97 -53.80 49.63
C LYS A 392 7.17 -53.09 50.27
N LYS A 393 7.62 -51.98 49.69
CA LYS A 393 8.04 -50.79 50.44
C LYS A 393 8.18 -49.59 49.51
N ASP A 394 7.24 -48.67 49.68
CA ASP A 394 7.39 -47.22 49.47
C ASP A 394 7.49 -46.72 48.01
N ALA A 395 6.35 -46.83 47.33
CA ALA A 395 5.96 -45.91 46.28
C ALA A 395 5.59 -44.53 46.88
N TRP A 396 6.29 -43.49 46.41
CA TRP A 396 5.77 -42.12 46.22
C TRP A 396 5.48 -41.22 47.44
N LYS A 397 6.55 -40.68 48.05
CA LYS A 397 6.59 -39.24 48.39
C LYS A 397 7.77 -38.59 47.67
N GLU A 398 7.49 -37.39 47.13
CA GLU A 398 8.41 -36.42 46.49
C GLU A 398 8.75 -36.70 45.02
N LYS A 399 8.00 -36.07 44.10
CA LYS A 399 8.31 -34.77 43.46
C LYS A 399 9.51 -34.87 42.50
N LEU A 400 9.20 -35.05 41.21
CA LEU A 400 9.42 -34.05 40.15
C LEU A 400 8.63 -34.43 38.90
#